data_AF-A0A8R1I660-F1
#
_entry.id   AF-A0A8R1I660-F1
#
_cell.length_a   1.000
_cell.length_b   1.000
_cell.length_c   1.000
_cell.angle_alpha   90.00
_cell.angle_beta   90.00
_cell.angle_gamma   90.00
#
_symmetry.space_group_name_H-M   'P 1'
#
loop_
_entity.id
_entity.type
_entity.pdbx_description
1 polymer ?
#
loop_
_entity_poly.entity_id
_entity_poly.type
_entity_poly.pdbx_seq_one_letter_code
_entity_poly.pdbx_strand_id
1 'polypeptide(L)'
;MYSIGRDIAIPGILLRDDDDTTNKRNYVYYLAVAHARQKKYDIALGYIDVLLGAEGDNHQARALKENIKSAMTHDGLIGAAIVGGGALALAGLVAIFSLSRK
;
A
#
# COMPACT_ATOMS: atom_id res chain seq x y z
N MET A 1 3.10 37.43 -38.66
CA MET A 1 2.01 36.51 -39.08
C MET A 1 2.26 35.17 -38.39
N TYR A 2 1.25 34.61 -37.72
CA TYR A 2 1.35 33.61 -36.64
C TYR A 2 2.03 32.28 -37.05
N SER A 3 2.93 31.79 -36.19
CA SER A 3 3.70 30.56 -36.35
C SER A 3 2.83 29.34 -36.07
N ILE A 4 2.55 28.56 -37.11
CA ILE A 4 1.84 27.29 -37.03
C ILE A 4 2.90 26.19 -36.90
N GLY A 5 2.89 25.47 -35.78
CA GLY A 5 3.58 24.18 -35.70
C GLY A 5 4.29 23.93 -34.37
N ARG A 6 3.88 22.82 -33.74
CA ARG A 6 4.52 22.09 -32.63
C ARG A 6 4.01 22.35 -31.21
N ASP A 7 2.70 22.30 -31.00
CA ASP A 7 2.07 22.08 -29.67
C ASP A 7 1.41 20.69 -29.53
N ILE A 8 1.81 19.71 -30.35
CA ILE A 8 1.40 18.31 -30.18
C ILE A 8 2.66 17.44 -30.14
N ALA A 9 3.53 17.75 -29.17
CA ALA A 9 4.60 16.85 -28.76
C ALA A 9 4.04 15.92 -27.67
N ILE A 10 3.30 14.92 -28.14
CA ILE A 10 3.20 13.55 -27.61
C ILE A 10 3.31 13.43 -26.06
N PRO A 11 2.18 13.33 -25.34
CA PRO A 11 2.14 12.91 -23.93
C PRO A 11 2.65 11.47 -23.68
N GLY A 12 3.21 10.80 -24.70
CA GLY A 12 3.86 9.50 -24.59
C GLY A 12 5.33 9.54 -24.16
N ILE A 13 5.98 10.73 -24.14
CA ILE A 13 7.37 10.86 -23.69
C ILE A 13 7.52 11.22 -22.20
N LEU A 14 6.41 11.64 -21.55
CA LEU A 14 6.37 11.91 -20.11
C LEU A 14 6.06 10.66 -19.26
N LEU A 15 5.71 9.53 -19.89
CA LEU A 15 5.28 8.30 -19.21
C LEU A 15 6.40 7.27 -19.00
N ARG A 16 7.66 7.62 -19.29
CA ARG A 16 8.68 6.60 -19.49
C ARG A 16 9.67 6.40 -18.34
N ASP A 17 9.80 7.33 -17.39
CA ASP A 17 10.82 7.20 -16.34
C ASP A 17 10.37 7.46 -14.88
N ASP A 18 9.17 8.01 -14.62
CA ASP A 18 8.75 8.36 -13.23
C ASP A 18 7.80 7.35 -12.55
N ASP A 19 7.30 6.36 -13.29
CA ASP A 19 6.07 5.65 -12.89
C ASP A 19 6.28 4.30 -12.19
N ASP A 20 7.51 3.81 -12.12
CA ASP A 20 7.77 2.45 -11.66
C ASP A 20 7.56 2.33 -10.14
N THR A 21 7.96 3.36 -9.39
CA THR A 21 7.73 3.44 -7.93
C THR A 21 6.29 3.79 -7.60
N THR A 22 5.67 4.70 -8.36
CA THR A 22 4.24 5.07 -8.20
C THR A 22 3.32 3.89 -8.45
N ASN A 23 3.55 3.15 -9.53
CA ASN A 23 2.79 1.95 -9.82
C ASN A 23 3.00 0.88 -8.74
N LYS A 24 4.24 0.61 -8.30
CA LYS A 24 4.52 -0.34 -7.21
C LYS A 24 3.75 0.01 -5.93
N ARG A 25 3.67 1.29 -5.55
CA ARG A 25 2.91 1.75 -4.38
C ARG A 25 1.40 1.50 -4.53
N ASN A 26 0.85 1.81 -5.70
CA ASN A 26 -0.55 1.52 -6.00
C ASN A 26 -0.85 0.01 -5.95
N TYR A 27 0.05 -0.82 -6.48
CA TYR A 27 -0.08 -2.29 -6.38
C TYR A 27 -0.11 -2.78 -4.94
N VAL A 28 0.77 -2.28 -4.07
CA VAL A 28 0.78 -2.63 -2.64
C VAL A 28 -0.53 -2.26 -1.95
N TYR A 29 -1.09 -1.09 -2.27
CA TYR A 29 -2.40 -0.67 -1.77
C TYR A 29 -3.51 -1.65 -2.18
N TYR A 30 -3.56 -2.04 -3.45
CA TYR A 30 -4.58 -2.98 -3.94
C TYR A 30 -4.41 -4.41 -3.40
N LEU A 31 -3.17 -4.86 -3.18
CA LEU A 31 -2.90 -6.14 -2.53
C LEU A 31 -3.46 -6.16 -1.10
N ALA A 32 -3.27 -5.08 -0.34
CA ALA A 32 -3.86 -4.96 0.99
C ALA A 32 -5.39 -5.05 0.95
N VAL A 33 -6.04 -4.35 0.03
CA VAL A 33 -7.50 -4.42 -0.16
C VAL A 33 -7.94 -5.85 -0.48
N ALA A 34 -7.26 -6.53 -1.41
CA ALA A 34 -7.59 -7.90 -1.81
C ALA A 34 -7.48 -8.89 -0.64
N HIS A 35 -6.43 -8.78 0.17
CA HIS A 35 -6.25 -9.62 1.35
C HIS A 35 -7.25 -9.32 2.47
N ALA A 36 -7.55 -8.04 2.71
CA ALA A 36 -8.56 -7.63 3.68
C ALA A 36 -9.95 -8.19 3.35
N ARG A 37 -10.34 -8.19 2.07
CA ARG A 37 -11.60 -8.79 1.61
C ARG A 37 -11.66 -10.31 1.81
N GLN A 38 -10.51 -10.98 1.80
CA GLN A 38 -10.39 -12.40 2.11
C GLN A 38 -10.26 -12.67 3.62
N LYS A 39 -10.45 -11.67 4.47
CA LYS A 39 -10.26 -11.73 5.94
C LYS A 39 -8.84 -12.10 6.38
N LYS A 40 -7.86 -11.99 5.47
CA LYS A 40 -6.43 -12.18 5.77
C LYS A 40 -5.86 -10.86 6.30
N TYR A 41 -6.37 -10.42 7.46
CA TYR A 41 -6.13 -9.09 8.00
C TYR A 41 -4.65 -8.83 8.32
N ASP A 42 -3.93 -9.84 8.79
CA ASP A 42 -2.51 -9.72 9.12
C ASP A 42 -1.70 -9.36 7.85
N ILE A 43 -1.89 -10.12 6.78
CA ILE A 43 -1.20 -9.86 5.51
C ILE A 43 -1.57 -8.47 4.97
N ALA A 44 -2.85 -8.09 5.06
CA ALA A 44 -3.32 -6.78 4.61
C ALA A 44 -2.70 -5.62 5.40
N LEU A 45 -2.62 -5.73 6.73
CA LEU A 45 -1.99 -4.73 7.59
C LEU A 45 -0.49 -4.61 7.31
N GLY A 46 0.20 -5.72 7.04
CA GLY A 46 1.62 -5.71 6.68
C GLY A 46 1.90 -4.89 5.41
N TYR A 47 1.08 -5.09 4.36
CA TYR A 47 1.21 -4.30 3.12
C TYR A 47 0.96 -2.80 3.35
N ILE A 48 -0.03 -2.45 4.17
CA ILE A 48 -0.33 -1.03 4.46
C ILE A 48 0.73 -0.38 5.34
N ASP A 49 1.30 -1.11 6.31
CA ASP A 49 2.39 -0.60 7.13
C ASP A 49 3.65 -0.32 6.30
N VAL A 50 3.95 -1.21 5.33
CA VAL A 50 5.00 -0.99 4.35
C VAL A 50 4.75 0.27 3.51
N LEU A 51 3.52 0.45 3.02
CA LEU A 51 3.15 1.62 2.23
C LEU A 51 3.26 2.91 3.04
N LEU A 52 2.76 2.92 4.28
CA LEU A 52 2.89 4.06 5.20
C LEU A 52 4.33 4.32 5.63
N GLY A 53 5.18 3.30 5.70
CA GLY A 53 6.62 3.48 5.88
C GLY A 53 7.33 4.07 4.65
N ALA A 54 6.72 4.03 3.47
CA ALA A 54 7.18 4.71 2.26
C ALA A 54 6.66 6.15 2.18
N GLU A 55 5.37 6.29 2.46
CA GLU A 55 4.60 7.52 2.30
C GLU A 55 3.89 7.82 3.62
N GLY A 56 4.67 8.33 4.57
CA GLY A 56 4.18 8.61 5.92
C GLY A 56 2.92 9.46 5.95
N ASP A 57 2.72 10.32 4.94
CA ASP A 57 1.56 11.22 4.83
C ASP A 57 0.45 10.78 3.88
N ASN A 58 0.43 9.50 3.50
CA ASN A 58 -0.66 8.97 2.67
C ASN A 58 -1.94 8.77 3.49
N HIS A 59 -2.83 9.76 3.46
CA HIS A 59 -4.12 9.73 4.15
C HIS A 59 -5.02 8.55 3.72
N GLN A 60 -4.97 8.14 2.45
CA GLN A 60 -5.77 7.02 1.95
C GLN A 60 -5.31 5.70 2.56
N ALA A 61 -4.00 5.49 2.66
CA ALA A 61 -3.41 4.31 3.29
C ALA A 61 -3.72 4.27 4.81
N ARG A 62 -3.71 5.41 5.50
CA ARG A 62 -4.12 5.48 6.93
C ARG A 62 -5.58 5.11 7.11
N ALA A 63 -6.48 5.66 6.29
CA ALA A 63 -7.91 5.33 6.34
C ALA A 63 -8.16 3.83 6.08
N LEU A 64 -7.47 3.26 5.08
CA LEU A 64 -7.57 1.82 4.81
C LEU A 64 -7.06 0.98 5.99
N LYS A 65 -5.97 1.39 6.66
CA LYS A 65 -5.47 0.72 7.87
C LYS A 65 -6.54 0.67 8.97
N GLU A 66 -7.22 1.78 9.22
CA GLU A 66 -8.29 1.84 10.22
C GLU A 66 -9.49 0.96 9.84
N ASN A 67 -9.90 0.99 8.57
CA ASN A 67 -10.98 0.12 8.07
C ASN A 67 -10.64 -1.37 8.25
N ILE A 68 -9.41 -1.78 7.94
CA ILE A 68 -8.95 -3.16 8.13
C ILE A 68 -8.97 -3.54 9.62
N LYS A 69 -8.47 -2.67 10.50
CA LYS A 69 -8.50 -2.91 11.95
C LYS A 69 -9.93 -3.01 12.49
N SER A 70 -10.82 -2.14 12.02
CA SER A 70 -12.24 -2.18 12.40
C SER A 70 -12.89 -3.50 11.98
N ALA A 71 -12.68 -3.94 10.73
CA ALA A 71 -13.17 -5.23 10.24
C ALA A 71 -12.60 -6.42 11.03
N MET A 72 -11.30 -6.41 11.32
CA MET A 72 -10.64 -7.42 12.15
C MET A 72 -11.21 -7.46 13.58
N THR A 73 -11.55 -6.29 14.15
CA THR A 73 -12.18 -6.18 15.47
C THR A 73 -13.59 -6.76 15.44
N HIS A 74 -14.38 -6.37 14.44
CA HIS A 74 -15.75 -6.84 14.26
C HIS A 74 -15.82 -8.36 14.09
N ASP A 75 -14.88 -8.95 13.37
CA ASP A 75 -14.78 -10.40 13.22
C ASP A 75 -14.20 -11.10 14.46
N GLY A 76 -13.80 -10.37 15.51
CA GLY A 76 -13.26 -10.92 16.76
C GLY A 76 -11.80 -11.37 16.69
N LEU A 77 -11.11 -11.13 15.56
CA LEU A 77 -9.75 -11.61 15.33
C LEU A 77 -8.69 -10.87 16.16
N ILE A 78 -8.95 -9.64 16.60
CA ILE A 78 -7.99 -8.91 17.46
C ILE A 78 -7.75 -9.64 18.80
N GLY A 79 -8.80 -10.22 19.40
CA GLY A 79 -8.66 -11.02 20.62
C GLY A 79 -7.87 -12.31 20.39
N ALA A 80 -8.14 -13.00 19.28
CA ALA A 80 -7.44 -14.23 18.91
C ALA A 80 -5.98 -14.00 18.51
N ALA A 81 -5.67 -12.89 17.82
CA ALA A 81 -4.31 -12.54 17.40
C ALA A 81 -3.41 -12.16 18.59
N ILE A 82 -3.96 -11.49 19.61
CA ILE A 82 -3.20 -11.13 20.84
C ILE A 82 -2.92 -12.39 21.67
N VAL A 83 -3.90 -13.29 21.81
CA VAL A 83 -3.72 -14.54 22.56
C VAL A 83 -2.91 -15.58 21.78
N GLY A 84 -2.95 -15.55 20.45
CA GLY A 84 -2.31 -16.52 19.55
C GLY A 84 -0.98 -16.09 18.91
N GLY A 85 -0.46 -14.88 19.17
CA GLY A 85 0.85 -14.41 18.69
C GLY A 85 0.89 -13.76 17.29
N GLY A 86 -0.26 -13.37 16.72
CA GLY A 86 -0.38 -12.81 15.36
C GLY A 86 0.36 -11.47 15.14
N ALA A 87 0.61 -10.69 16.19
CA ALA A 87 1.34 -9.42 16.10
C ALA A 87 2.79 -9.58 15.58
N LEU A 88 3.41 -10.75 15.75
CA LEU A 88 4.77 -11.01 15.30
C LEU A 88 4.88 -11.16 13.77
N ALA A 89 3.83 -11.59 13.08
CA ALA A 89 3.84 -11.80 11.63
C ALA A 89 3.94 -10.48 10.84
N LEU A 90 3.34 -9.41 11.36
CA LEU A 90 3.37 -8.07 10.76
C LEU A 90 4.78 -7.47 10.75
N ALA A 91 5.53 -7.65 11.83
CA ALA A 91 6.89 -7.14 11.96
C ALA A 91 7.84 -7.76 10.91
N GLY A 92 7.64 -9.03 10.56
CA GLY A 92 8.44 -9.72 9.55
C GLY A 92 8.30 -9.15 8.14
N LEU A 93 7.06 -8.83 7.71
CA LEU A 93 6.81 -8.25 6.38
C LEU A 93 7.42 -6.85 6.23
N VAL A 94 7.30 -6.03 7.27
CA VAL A 94 7.91 -4.70 7.29
C VAL A 94 9.43 -4.78 7.18
N ALA A 95 10.08 -5.70 7.92
CA ALA A 95 11.52 -5.88 7.86
C ALA A 95 12.04 -6.26 6.46
N ILE A 96 11.36 -7.15 5.76
CA ILE A 96 11.75 -7.58 4.40
C ILE A 96 11.70 -6.39 3.43
N PHE A 97 10.65 -5.57 3.51
CA PHE A 97 10.49 -4.44 2.61
C PHE A 97 11.43 -3.27 2.96
N SER A 98 11.69 -3.04 4.25
CA SER A 98 12.69 -2.06 4.72
C SER A 98 14.10 -2.44 4.28
N LEU A 99 14.43 -3.74 4.27
CA LEU A 99 15.73 -4.21 3.77
C LEU A 99 15.86 -4.04 2.25
N SER A 100 14.74 -4.12 1.53
CA SER A 100 14.68 -3.96 0.06
C SER A 100 14.83 -2.51 -0.41
N ARG A 101 14.88 -1.53 0.51
CA ARG A 101 15.12 -0.10 0.20
C ARG A 101 16.59 0.33 0.29
N LYS A 102 17.52 -0.57 0.61
CA LYS A 102 18.95 -0.28 0.75
C LYS A 102 19.71 -0.74 -0.48
#